data_AF-A0A538AYI2-F1
#
_entry.id   AF-A0A538AYI2-F1
#
_cell.length_a   1.000
_cell.length_b   1.000
_cell.length_c   1.000
_cell.angle_alpha   90.00
_cell.angle_beta   90.00
_cell.angle_gamma   90.00
#
_symmetry.space_group_name_H-M   'P 1'
#
loop_
_entity.id
_entity.type
_entity.pdbx_description
1 polymer ?
#
loop_
_entity_poly.entity_id
_entity_poly.type
_entity_poly.pdbx_seq_one_letter_code
_entity_poly.pdbx_strand_id
1 'polypeptide(L)' 'LPRVLGGLGIAIISTSQGLMTDKQAQKDRTGGEVLCFVW' A
#
# COMPACT_ATOMS: atom_id res chain seq x y z
N LEU A 1 -6.04 -4.32 -0.09
CA LEU A 1 -4.67 -3.90 -0.43
C LEU A 1 -3.82 -5.15 -0.65
N PRO A 2 -3.00 -5.19 -1.70
CA PRO A 2 -2.25 -6.39 -2.07
C PRO A 2 -1.22 -6.74 -0.99
N ARG A 3 -1.07 -8.03 -0.69
CA ARG A 3 0.03 -8.52 0.15
C ARG A 3 1.19 -8.93 -0.75
N VAL A 4 2.30 -8.20 -0.65
CA VAL A 4 3.52 -8.48 -1.42
C VAL A 4 4.34 -9.56 -0.71
N LEU A 5 4.74 -10.62 -1.42
CA LEU A 5 5.57 -11.72 -0.89
C LEU A 5 5.10 -12.26 0.48
N GLY A 6 3.80 -12.50 0.64
CA GLY A 6 3.25 -13.00 1.91
C GLY A 6 3.33 -12.02 3.09
N GLY A 7 3.61 -10.74 2.84
CA GLY A 7 3.72 -9.67 3.86
C GLY A 7 5.16 -9.22 4.13
N LEU A 8 6.14 -9.79 3.43
CA LEU A 8 7.56 -9.42 3.53
C LEU A 8 7.91 -8.19 2.67
N GLY A 9 7.20 -7.98 1.55
CA GLY A 9 7.35 -6.78 0.73
C GLY A 9 6.42 -5.64 1.13
N ILE A 10 6.60 -4.48 0.51
CA ILE A 10 5.78 -3.28 0.72
C ILE A 10 5.20 -2.86 -0.62
N ALA A 11 3.89 -2.61 -0.68
CA ALA A 11 3.29 -1.91 -1.82
C ALA A 11 3.14 -0.43 -1.51
N ILE A 12 3.58 0.43 -2.43
CA ILE A 12 3.40 1.88 -2.34
C ILE A 12 2.09 2.25 -3.02
N ILE A 13 1.24 2.96 -2.28
CA ILE A 13 -0.13 3.26 -2.68
C ILE A 13 -0.32 4.77 -2.73
N SER A 14 -0.77 5.25 -3.90
CA SER A 14 -1.25 6.61 -4.09
C SER A 14 -2.70 6.69 -3.65
N THR A 15 -2.98 7.46 -2.59
CA THR A 15 -4.33 7.67 -2.07
C THR A 15 -4.73 9.15 -2.17
N SER A 16 -6.01 9.46 -1.95
CA SER A 16 -6.50 10.85 -1.88
C SER A 16 -5.92 11.67 -0.73
N GLN A 17 -5.29 11.01 0.27
CA GLN A 17 -4.63 11.65 1.39
C GLN A 17 -3.10 11.65 1.25
N GLY A 18 -2.58 11.28 0.07
CA GLY A 18 -1.17 11.23 -0.24
C GLY A 18 -0.62 9.82 -0.41
N LEU A 19 0.70 9.73 -0.50
CA LEU A 19 1.46 8.49 -0.66
C LEU A 19 1.62 7.76 0.67
N MET A 20 1.30 6.48 0.68
CA MET A 20 1.44 5.65 1.88
C MET A 20 1.66 4.18 1.53
N THR A 21 2.04 3.37 2.52
CA THR A 21 2.20 1.93 2.34
C THR A 21 0.85 1.21 2.38
N ASP A 22 0.81 -0.01 1.85
CA ASP A 22 -0.34 -0.90 1.98
C ASP A 22 -0.80 -1.10 3.43
N LYS A 23 0.13 -1.20 4.38
CA LYS A 23 -0.19 -1.33 5.80
C LYS A 23 -0.87 -0.08 6.35
N GLN A 24 -0.39 1.10 5.98
CA GLN A 24 -0.96 2.36 6.42
C GLN A 24 -2.34 2.58 5.80
N ALA A 25 -2.49 2.37 4.49
CA ALA A 25 -3.78 2.48 3.82
C ALA A 25 -4.81 1.46 4.36
N GLN A 26 -4.36 0.27 4.81
CA GLN A 26 -5.25 -0.70 5.46
C GLN A 26 -5.73 -0.20 6.83
N LYS A 27 -4.83 0.39 7.62
CA LYS A 27 -5.14 0.97 8.93
C LYS A 27 -6.12 2.14 8.80
N ASP A 28 -5.91 2.99 7.81
CA ASP A 28 -6.72 4.19 7.57
C ASP A 28 -8.01 3.89 6.79
N ARG A 29 -8.18 2.63 6.36
CA ARG A 29 -9.31 2.16 5.53
C ARG A 29 -9.46 2.96 4.24
N THR A 30 -8.34 3.37 3.67
CA THR A 30 -8.26 4.13 2.42
C THR A 30 -7.85 3.22 1.26
N GLY A 31 -8.47 3.46 0.10
CA GLY A 31 -8.09 2.82 -1.16
C GLY A 31 -7.18 3.72 -1.99
N GLY A 32 -6.63 3.17 -3.06
CA GLY A 32 -5.75 3.91 -3.94
C GLY A 32 -5.17 3.06 -5.06
N GLU A 33 -4.37 3.71 -5.89
CA GLU A 33 -3.62 3.06 -6.96
C GLU A 33 -2.29 2.53 -6.43
N VAL A 34 -1.92 1.32 -6.86
CA VAL A 34 -0.63 0.72 -6.50
C VAL A 34 0.41 1.19 -7.51
N LEU A 35 1.41 1.94 -7.05
CA LEU A 35 2.44 2.50 -7.94
C LEU A 35 3.58 1.53 -8.17
N CYS A 36 4.06 0.89 -7.11
CA CYS A 36 5.16 -0.05 -7.19
C CYS A 36 5.18 -1.00 -5.99
N PHE A 37 5.99 -2.04 -6.14
CA PHE A 37 6.31 -2.99 -5.11
C PHE A 37 7.80 -2.90 -4.79
N VAL A 38 8.11 -2.93 -3.49
CA VAL A 38 9.48 -3.03 -2.98
C VAL A 38 9.61 -4.39 -2.30
N TRP A 39 10.66 -5.13 -2.64
CA TRP A 39 11.02 -6.43 -2.05
C TRP A 39 12.49 -6.49 -1.69
#